data_AF-A0A7C8ASV2-F1
#
_entry.id   AF-A0A7C8ASV2-F1
#
_cell.length_a   1.000
_cell.length_b   1.000
_cell.length_c   1.000
_cell.angle_alpha   90.00
_cell.angle_beta   90.00
_cell.angle_gamma   90.00
#
_symmetry.space_group_name_H-M   'P 1'
#
loop_
_entity.id
_entity.type
_entity.pdbx_description
1 polymer ?
#
loop_
_entity_poly.entity_id
_entity_poly.type
_entity_poly.pdbx_seq_one_letter_code
_entity_poly.pdbx_strand_id
1 'polypeptide(L)'
;MDITKITRRHNDAGAPSGYSDSENHLDYFRICGGVQWPYKGRPGFLVLAGEQVRNLKSGDPSKFYGLAESEHRKNDDMLSKCVELSTIVDTWYSNIIPEAQRVALHQFNLGQEQKHLTAIQLTNVPMLSEAGDAAQLFRYAEAELDQRTSEGRKTVFLGECARVQAALQRVPEEWDSAKDILNLPEVTALYYVLGAMFRLPYGIPSREAGRAETEYDIFNPPWEKKKD
;
A
#
# COMPACT_ATOMS: atom_id res chain seq x y z
N MET A 1 -11.91 5.27 -13.81
CA MET A 1 -12.56 5.72 -12.56
C MET A 1 -11.94 7.02 -12.11
N ASP A 2 -12.76 8.02 -11.81
CA ASP A 2 -12.28 9.29 -11.26
C ASP A 2 -12.20 9.20 -9.73
N ILE A 3 -11.00 8.98 -9.20
CA ILE A 3 -10.81 8.78 -7.76
C ILE A 3 -11.21 10.02 -6.92
N THR A 4 -11.34 11.19 -7.55
CA THR A 4 -11.83 12.40 -6.88
C THR A 4 -13.31 12.32 -6.49
N LYS A 5 -14.05 11.33 -7.01
CA LYS A 5 -15.46 11.06 -6.67
C LYS A 5 -15.62 10.17 -5.43
N ILE A 6 -14.53 9.56 -4.95
CA ILE A 6 -14.54 8.83 -3.69
C ILE A 6 -14.52 9.84 -2.56
N THR A 7 -15.55 9.77 -1.71
CA THR A 7 -15.68 10.65 -0.55
C THR A 7 -15.63 9.85 0.74
N ARG A 8 -14.94 10.40 1.75
CA ARG A 8 -14.92 9.83 3.08
C ARG A 8 -16.26 10.09 3.76
N ARG A 9 -16.88 9.05 4.31
CA ARG A 9 -18.09 9.19 5.12
C ARG A 9 -17.70 9.64 6.53
N HIS A 10 -18.26 10.77 6.96
CA HIS A 10 -18.20 11.17 8.36
C HIS A 10 -19.20 10.33 9.16
N ASN A 11 -18.75 9.81 10.31
CA ASN A 11 -19.57 8.97 11.16
C ASN A 11 -20.45 9.81 12.08
N ASP A 12 -21.76 9.62 11.99
CA ASP A 12 -22.71 10.17 12.96
C ASP A 12 -23.12 9.18 14.06
N ALA A 13 -22.65 7.91 14.05
CA ALA A 13 -23.19 6.90 14.99
C ALA A 13 -22.31 5.65 15.23
N GLY A 14 -20.99 5.79 15.40
CA GLY A 14 -20.15 4.68 15.89
C GLY A 14 -19.92 3.49 14.93
N ALA A 15 -20.31 3.59 13.65
CA ALA A 15 -19.85 2.69 12.60
C ALA A 15 -18.36 2.96 12.27
N PRO A 16 -17.61 2.05 11.63
CA PRO A 16 -16.29 2.38 11.10
C PRO A 16 -16.42 3.46 10.02
N SER A 17 -15.58 4.50 10.05
CA SER A 17 -15.56 5.52 8.99
C SER A 17 -15.16 4.85 7.69
N GLY A 18 -16.05 4.86 6.69
CA GLY A 18 -15.83 4.23 5.38
C GLY A 18 -15.74 5.27 4.27
N TYR A 19 -15.68 4.78 3.03
CA TYR A 19 -15.62 5.58 1.81
C TYR A 19 -16.78 5.22 0.90
N SER A 20 -17.29 6.19 0.17
CA SER A 20 -18.36 5.98 -0.81
C SER A 20 -17.92 6.45 -2.18
N ASP A 21 -18.06 5.55 -3.15
CA ASP A 21 -17.94 5.84 -4.56
C ASP A 21 -19.35 5.95 -5.15
N SER A 22 -19.76 7.20 -5.36
CA SER A 22 -21.07 7.54 -5.91
C SER A 22 -21.23 7.15 -7.38
N GLU A 23 -20.13 7.05 -8.14
CA GLU A 23 -20.15 6.72 -9.56
C GLU A 23 -20.39 5.22 -9.77
N ASN A 24 -19.69 4.39 -8.99
CA ASN A 24 -19.77 2.93 -9.11
C ASN A 24 -20.77 2.28 -8.15
N HIS A 25 -21.43 3.08 -7.29
CA HIS A 25 -22.32 2.61 -6.23
C HIS A 25 -21.64 1.59 -5.29
N LEU A 26 -20.38 1.84 -4.96
CA LEU A 26 -19.58 0.98 -4.09
C LEU A 26 -19.22 1.70 -2.79
N ASP A 27 -19.26 0.95 -1.69
CA ASP A 27 -18.83 1.42 -0.38
C ASP A 27 -17.62 0.62 0.08
N TYR A 28 -16.56 1.34 0.46
CA TYR A 28 -15.33 0.75 0.97
C TYR A 28 -15.22 0.93 2.48
N PHE A 29 -14.81 -0.14 3.16
CA PHE A 29 -14.45 -0.10 4.57
C PHE A 29 -13.15 0.67 4.79
N ARG A 30 -12.16 0.44 3.92
CA ARG A 30 -10.87 1.14 3.92
C ARG A 30 -10.30 1.22 2.52
N ILE A 31 -9.44 2.19 2.30
CA ILE A 31 -8.66 2.34 1.07
C ILE A 31 -7.19 2.41 1.45
N CYS A 32 -6.39 1.53 0.87
CA CYS A 32 -4.96 1.45 1.14
C CYS A 32 -4.18 1.63 -0.16
N GLY A 33 -2.93 2.07 -0.03
CA GLY A 33 -2.02 2.21 -1.14
C GLY A 33 -0.80 1.32 -1.00
N GLY A 34 -0.25 0.86 -2.11
CA GLY A 34 1.00 0.14 -2.21
C GLY A 34 2.01 0.98 -2.99
N VAL A 35 3.24 1.07 -2.48
CA VAL A 35 4.31 1.90 -3.05
C VAL A 35 5.51 1.02 -3.39
N GLN A 36 5.84 0.95 -4.67
CA GLN A 36 7.11 0.42 -5.14
C GLN A 36 8.01 1.55 -5.61
N TRP A 37 9.18 1.69 -5.00
CA TRP A 37 10.13 2.74 -5.33
C TRP A 37 10.80 2.53 -6.70
N PRO A 38 11.18 3.63 -7.39
CA PRO A 38 12.07 3.57 -8.55
C PRO A 38 13.38 2.83 -8.22
N TYR A 39 13.84 1.99 -9.15
CA TYR A 39 15.04 1.18 -8.97
C TYR A 39 15.77 0.90 -10.28
N LYS A 40 17.09 1.15 -10.34
CA LYS A 40 17.97 0.83 -11.49
C LYS A 40 17.40 1.21 -12.86
N GLY A 41 16.93 2.45 -12.99
CA GLY A 41 16.39 2.97 -14.25
C GLY A 41 14.95 2.52 -14.57
N ARG A 42 14.34 1.71 -13.69
CA ARG A 42 12.90 1.44 -13.72
C ARG A 42 12.14 2.50 -12.92
N PRO A 43 10.97 2.93 -13.41
CA PRO A 43 10.10 3.80 -12.64
C PRO A 43 9.53 3.06 -11.42
N GLY A 44 9.18 3.84 -10.39
CA GLY A 44 8.35 3.39 -9.29
C GLY A 44 6.88 3.35 -9.69
N PHE A 45 6.07 2.76 -8.81
CA PHE A 45 4.67 2.52 -9.08
C PHE A 45 3.82 2.62 -7.80
N LEU A 46 2.63 3.17 -7.96
CA LEU A 46 1.62 3.28 -6.91
C LEU A 46 0.39 2.49 -7.34
N VAL A 47 -0.19 1.72 -6.42
CA VAL A 47 -1.47 1.04 -6.59
C VAL A 47 -2.37 1.39 -5.42
N LEU A 48 -3.61 1.77 -5.69
CA LEU A 48 -4.65 1.94 -4.67
C LEU A 48 -5.64 0.80 -4.73
N ALA A 49 -5.97 0.24 -3.56
CA ALA A 49 -6.95 -0.81 -3.41
C ALA A 49 -7.97 -0.48 -2.32
N GLY A 50 -9.25 -0.69 -2.63
CA GLY A 50 -10.37 -0.54 -1.70
C GLY A 50 -10.90 -1.90 -1.24
N GLU A 51 -11.12 -2.06 0.05
CA GLU A 51 -11.85 -3.22 0.60
C GLU A 51 -13.32 -2.86 0.76
N GLN A 52 -14.23 -3.63 0.15
CA GLN A 52 -15.66 -3.38 0.26
C GLN A 52 -16.17 -3.55 1.69
N VAL A 53 -17.13 -2.71 2.10
CA VAL A 53 -17.88 -2.90 3.34
C VAL A 53 -18.55 -4.28 3.32
N ARG A 54 -18.30 -5.09 4.36
CA ARG A 54 -18.94 -6.41 4.49
C ARG A 54 -20.35 -6.31 5.03
N ASN A 55 -21.25 -7.10 4.45
CA ASN A 55 -22.46 -7.52 5.14
C ASN A 55 -22.13 -8.72 6.04
N LEU A 56 -21.86 -8.47 7.32
CA LEU A 56 -21.48 -9.53 8.27
C LEU A 56 -22.52 -10.66 8.38
N LYS A 57 -23.77 -10.43 7.95
CA LYS A 57 -24.84 -11.44 7.96
C LYS A 57 -24.74 -12.44 6.81
N SER A 58 -24.09 -12.10 5.69
CA SER A 58 -24.04 -12.98 4.52
C SER A 58 -22.90 -13.99 4.55
N GLY A 59 -21.90 -13.79 5.42
CA GLY A 59 -20.71 -14.66 5.46
C GLY A 59 -19.82 -14.55 4.20
N ASP A 60 -20.11 -13.58 3.33
CA ASP A 60 -19.36 -13.40 2.09
C ASP A 60 -17.91 -12.98 2.37
N PRO A 61 -16.95 -13.48 1.57
CA PRO A 61 -15.57 -13.03 1.66
C PRO A 61 -15.44 -11.52 1.30
N SER A 62 -14.44 -10.84 1.88
CA SER A 62 -14.10 -9.46 1.47
C SER A 62 -13.85 -9.40 -0.03
N LYS A 63 -14.44 -8.39 -0.68
CA LYS A 63 -14.09 -8.02 -2.04
C LYS A 63 -13.11 -6.84 -2.03
N PHE A 64 -12.15 -6.89 -2.93
CA PHE A 64 -11.08 -5.91 -3.09
C PHE A 64 -11.11 -5.36 -4.51
N TYR A 65 -10.96 -4.05 -4.62
CA TYR A 65 -11.07 -3.33 -5.89
C TYR A 65 -9.81 -2.52 -6.14
N GLY A 66 -9.20 -2.68 -7.32
CA GLY A 66 -8.17 -1.77 -7.82
C GLY A 66 -8.83 -0.44 -8.18
N LEU A 67 -8.38 0.64 -7.55
CA LEU A 67 -9.01 1.96 -7.64
C LEU A 67 -8.23 2.91 -8.56
N ALA A 68 -6.92 2.89 -8.45
CA ALA A 68 -6.03 3.72 -9.25
C ALA A 68 -4.64 3.11 -9.31
N GLU A 69 -3.92 3.46 -10.37
CA GLU A 69 -2.52 3.13 -10.54
C GLU A 69 -1.76 4.33 -11.12
N SER A 70 -0.48 4.50 -10.78
CA SER A 70 0.35 5.54 -11.39
C SER A 70 1.83 5.18 -11.38
N GLU A 71 2.53 5.56 -12.44
CA GLU A 71 3.96 5.35 -12.61
C GLU A 71 4.73 6.66 -12.38
N HIS A 72 5.85 6.58 -11.66
CA HIS A 72 6.66 7.75 -11.32
C HIS A 72 8.15 7.44 -11.50
N ARG A 73 8.86 8.28 -12.24
CA ARG A 73 10.32 8.10 -12.45
C ARG A 73 11.17 8.61 -11.30
N LYS A 74 10.66 9.59 -10.53
CA LYS A 74 11.37 10.23 -9.42
C LYS A 74 10.64 9.98 -8.10
N ASN A 75 11.42 9.89 -7.03
CA ASN A 75 10.90 9.72 -5.67
C ASN A 75 9.97 10.88 -5.26
N ASP A 76 10.37 12.13 -5.54
CA ASP A 76 9.61 13.31 -5.14
C ASP A 76 8.24 13.39 -5.83
N ASP A 77 8.17 13.05 -7.12
CA ASP A 77 6.92 13.03 -7.88
C ASP A 77 5.97 11.96 -7.30
N MET A 78 6.51 10.78 -7.00
CA MET A 78 5.77 9.68 -6.38
C MET A 78 5.24 10.05 -5.00
N LEU A 79 6.08 10.62 -4.14
CA LEU A 79 5.68 11.05 -2.79
C LEU A 79 4.67 12.19 -2.81
N SER A 80 4.81 13.13 -3.74
CA SER A 80 3.82 14.19 -3.97
C SER A 80 2.46 13.61 -4.35
N LYS A 81 2.44 12.57 -5.18
CA LYS A 81 1.20 11.85 -5.52
C LYS A 81 0.60 11.12 -4.33
N CYS A 82 1.42 10.54 -3.44
CA CYS A 82 0.94 9.96 -2.19
C CYS A 82 0.28 11.01 -1.28
N VAL A 83 0.84 12.22 -1.20
CA VAL A 83 0.25 13.35 -0.44
C VAL A 83 -1.09 13.75 -1.03
N GLU A 84 -1.16 13.92 -2.34
CA GLU A 84 -2.41 14.27 -3.05
C GLU A 84 -3.54 13.30 -2.70
N LEU A 85 -3.22 12.00 -2.65
CA LEU A 85 -4.17 10.91 -2.41
C LEU A 85 -4.40 10.61 -0.91
N SER A 86 -3.65 11.22 0.01
CA SER A 86 -3.74 10.96 1.46
C SER A 86 -5.08 11.32 2.10
N THR A 87 -5.89 12.12 1.40
CA THR A 87 -7.25 12.49 1.83
C THR A 87 -8.20 11.29 1.82
N ILE A 88 -7.94 10.32 0.95
CA ILE A 88 -8.77 9.13 0.74
C ILE A 88 -8.04 7.82 1.02
N VAL A 89 -6.74 7.85 1.29
CA VAL A 89 -5.93 6.68 1.64
C VAL A 89 -5.72 6.62 3.15
N ASP A 90 -6.06 5.48 3.75
CA ASP A 90 -5.87 5.23 5.17
C ASP A 90 -4.41 4.92 5.51
N THR A 91 -3.76 4.10 4.67
CA THR A 91 -2.40 3.61 4.91
C THR A 91 -1.69 3.34 3.60
N TRP A 92 -0.44 3.76 3.52
CA TRP A 92 0.48 3.42 2.43
C TRP A 92 1.42 2.31 2.88
N TYR A 93 1.51 1.23 2.11
CA TYR A 93 2.35 0.08 2.37
C TYR A 93 3.54 0.04 1.42
N SER A 94 4.71 -0.25 1.96
CA SER A 94 5.98 -0.46 1.23
C SER A 94 6.77 -1.56 1.93
N ASN A 95 7.80 -2.11 1.28
CA ASN A 95 8.81 -2.88 1.99
C ASN A 95 9.76 -1.99 2.79
N ILE A 96 10.52 -2.62 3.69
CA ILE A 96 11.62 -2.00 4.43
C ILE A 96 12.61 -1.46 3.41
N ILE A 97 12.61 -0.14 3.37
CA ILE A 97 13.22 0.72 2.40
C ILE A 97 14.77 0.60 2.50
N PRO A 98 15.52 0.31 1.42
CA PRO A 98 16.96 0.53 1.36
C PRO A 98 17.29 1.92 1.88
N GLU A 99 18.37 2.07 2.67
CA GLU A 99 18.70 3.31 3.38
C GLU A 99 18.54 4.60 2.55
N ALA A 100 18.96 4.58 1.28
CA ALA A 100 18.82 5.69 0.36
C ALA A 100 17.37 6.19 0.16
N GLN A 101 16.40 5.28 0.12
CA GLN A 101 14.99 5.64 -0.04
C GLN A 101 14.38 6.11 1.32
N ARG A 102 14.93 5.69 2.47
CA ARG A 102 14.53 6.23 3.79
C ARG A 102 14.95 7.69 3.89
N VAL A 103 16.17 7.98 3.47
CA VAL A 103 16.70 9.35 3.37
C VAL A 103 15.82 10.21 2.47
N ALA A 104 15.41 9.69 1.30
CA ALA A 104 14.52 10.41 0.40
C ALA A 104 13.14 10.73 1.04
N LEU A 105 12.52 9.75 1.71
CA LEU A 105 11.26 9.97 2.43
C LEU A 105 11.42 11.01 3.54
N HIS A 106 12.50 10.93 4.32
CA HIS A 106 12.78 11.87 5.39
C HIS A 106 12.96 13.30 4.86
N GLN A 107 13.79 13.48 3.83
CA GLN A 107 14.01 14.79 3.20
C GLN A 107 12.72 15.38 2.63
N PHE A 108 11.89 14.56 1.99
CA PHE A 108 10.58 14.97 1.51
C PHE A 108 9.69 15.45 2.65
N ASN A 109 9.58 14.67 3.73
CA ASN A 109 8.75 15.01 4.88
C ASN A 109 9.23 16.27 5.62
N LEU A 110 10.54 16.48 5.76
CA LEU A 110 11.09 17.74 6.27
C LEU A 110 10.66 18.93 5.40
N GLY A 111 10.68 18.77 4.07
CA GLY A 111 10.20 19.79 3.14
C GLY A 111 8.70 20.07 3.26
N GLN A 112 7.89 19.05 3.55
CA GLN A 112 6.46 19.20 3.81
C GLN A 112 6.21 19.95 5.12
N GLU A 113 6.93 19.59 6.18
CA GLU A 113 6.83 20.22 7.49
C GLU A 113 7.18 21.72 7.45
N GLN A 114 8.26 22.09 6.75
CA GLN A 114 8.65 23.48 6.52
C GLN A 114 7.57 24.29 5.78
N LYS A 115 6.72 23.64 4.99
CA LYS A 115 5.59 24.24 4.26
C LYS A 115 4.26 24.13 5.02
N HIS A 116 4.27 23.58 6.24
CA HIS A 116 3.07 23.24 7.01
C HIS A 116 2.09 22.32 6.27
N LEU A 117 2.63 21.42 5.44
CA LEU A 117 1.87 20.43 4.68
C LEU A 117 1.92 19.06 5.36
N THR A 118 0.96 18.21 5.01
CA THR A 118 0.90 16.82 5.49
C THR A 118 2.12 16.02 5.03
N ALA A 119 2.78 15.38 5.99
CA ALA A 119 3.83 14.41 5.76
C ALA A 119 3.26 13.03 5.36
N ILE A 120 4.06 12.21 4.69
CA ILE A 120 3.69 10.84 4.35
C ILE A 120 4.35 9.86 5.31
N GLN A 121 3.52 8.93 5.80
CA GLN A 121 3.97 7.76 6.51
C GLN A 121 3.81 6.54 5.61
N LEU A 122 4.88 5.74 5.49
CA LEU A 122 4.84 4.44 4.84
C LEU A 122 4.95 3.36 5.91
N THR A 123 4.03 2.42 5.90
CA THR A 123 4.00 1.29 6.82
C THR A 123 4.62 0.07 6.16
N ASN A 124 5.44 -0.66 6.90
CA ASN A 124 5.98 -1.92 6.41
C ASN A 124 4.87 -2.96 6.24
N VAL A 125 4.94 -3.74 5.16
CA VAL A 125 4.01 -4.86 4.97
C VAL A 125 4.21 -5.88 6.10
N PRO A 126 3.15 -6.32 6.82
CA PRO A 126 3.25 -7.16 8.02
C PRO A 126 3.92 -8.54 7.88
N MET A 127 4.33 -8.92 6.67
CA MET A 127 4.95 -10.23 6.37
C MET A 127 6.45 -10.15 6.09
N LEU A 128 7.02 -8.96 6.10
CA LEU A 128 8.46 -8.77 6.01
C LEU A 128 9.00 -8.72 7.45
N SER A 129 9.79 -9.72 7.84
CA SER A 129 10.62 -9.57 9.05
C SER A 129 11.62 -8.42 8.82
N GLU A 130 12.24 -7.89 9.88
CA GLU A 130 13.29 -6.88 9.74
C GLU A 130 14.48 -7.36 8.89
N ALA A 131 14.64 -8.68 8.76
CA ALA A 131 15.60 -9.36 7.88
C ALA A 131 14.93 -9.97 6.61
N GLY A 132 13.72 -9.53 6.27
CA GLY A 132 12.73 -10.26 5.48
C GLY A 132 13.08 -10.50 4.02
N ASP A 133 12.97 -11.77 3.62
CA ASP A 133 13.02 -12.23 2.23
C ASP A 133 11.75 -11.78 1.50
N ALA A 134 11.88 -10.78 0.61
CA ALA A 134 10.80 -10.27 -0.22
C ALA A 134 10.08 -11.40 -1.00
N ALA A 135 10.77 -12.50 -1.32
CA ALA A 135 10.17 -13.64 -2.00
C ALA A 135 9.08 -14.33 -1.16
N GLN A 136 9.16 -14.30 0.18
CA GLN A 136 8.12 -14.89 1.03
C GLN A 136 6.81 -14.10 0.97
N LEU A 137 6.89 -12.77 1.00
CA LEU A 137 5.71 -11.90 0.85
C LEU A 137 5.06 -12.13 -0.53
N PHE A 138 5.87 -12.26 -1.58
CA PHE A 138 5.38 -12.39 -2.95
C PHE A 138 4.70 -13.73 -3.16
N ARG A 139 5.34 -14.84 -2.75
CA ARG A 139 4.70 -16.17 -2.79
C ARG A 139 3.37 -16.20 -2.03
N TYR A 140 3.29 -15.52 -0.89
CA TYR A 140 2.04 -15.42 -0.14
C TYR A 140 0.99 -14.58 -0.89
N ALA A 141 1.35 -13.38 -1.34
CA ALA A 141 0.42 -12.47 -2.00
C ALA A 141 -0.09 -13.06 -3.32
N GLU A 142 0.76 -13.74 -4.07
CA GLU A 142 0.42 -14.51 -5.28
C GLU A 142 -0.55 -15.65 -4.96
N ALA A 143 -0.24 -16.51 -3.99
CA ALA A 143 -1.13 -17.61 -3.61
C ALA A 143 -2.52 -17.12 -3.15
N GLU A 144 -2.58 -16.03 -2.38
CA GLU A 144 -3.84 -15.41 -1.99
C GLU A 144 -4.57 -14.80 -3.19
N LEU A 145 -3.86 -14.12 -4.09
CA LEU A 145 -4.44 -13.51 -5.28
C LEU A 145 -5.03 -14.59 -6.20
N ASP A 146 -4.32 -15.68 -6.44
CA ASP A 146 -4.80 -16.82 -7.23
C ASP A 146 -6.04 -17.45 -6.60
N GLN A 147 -6.01 -17.70 -5.29
CA GLN A 147 -7.18 -18.22 -4.57
C GLN A 147 -8.39 -17.29 -4.71
N ARG A 148 -8.16 -15.98 -4.71
CA ARG A 148 -9.19 -14.93 -4.78
C ARG A 148 -9.60 -14.53 -6.20
N THR A 149 -8.92 -15.03 -7.22
CA THR A 149 -9.24 -14.76 -8.63
C THR A 149 -9.68 -16.00 -9.38
N SER A 150 -9.48 -17.19 -8.80
CA SER A 150 -9.97 -18.47 -9.31
C SER A 150 -11.51 -18.56 -9.41
N GLU A 151 -11.97 -19.43 -10.31
CA GLU A 151 -13.39 -19.69 -10.55
C GLU A 151 -14.10 -20.15 -9.25
N GLY A 152 -15.18 -19.45 -8.88
CA GLY A 152 -15.98 -19.74 -7.69
C GLY A 152 -15.66 -18.89 -6.45
N ARG A 153 -14.55 -18.13 -6.43
CA ARG A 153 -14.19 -17.23 -5.30
C ARG A 153 -13.66 -15.85 -5.72
N LYS A 154 -14.02 -15.38 -6.91
CA LYS A 154 -13.58 -14.09 -7.44
C LYS A 154 -13.94 -12.94 -6.50
N THR A 155 -12.94 -12.45 -5.78
CA THR A 155 -13.04 -11.42 -4.74
C THR A 155 -12.07 -10.27 -4.99
N VAL A 156 -11.11 -10.41 -5.90
CA VAL A 156 -10.24 -9.30 -6.33
C VAL A 156 -10.66 -8.84 -7.72
N PHE A 157 -10.91 -7.55 -7.87
CA PHE A 157 -11.36 -6.90 -9.10
C PHE A 157 -10.41 -5.74 -9.43
N LEU A 158 -9.51 -5.93 -10.38
CA LEU A 158 -8.50 -4.91 -10.69
C LEU A 158 -9.02 -3.75 -11.54
N GLY A 159 -10.18 -3.92 -12.21
CA GLY A 159 -10.89 -2.84 -12.88
C GLY A 159 -9.99 -1.93 -13.71
N GLU A 160 -9.77 -0.71 -13.21
CA GLU A 160 -9.01 0.37 -13.84
C GLU A 160 -7.49 0.24 -13.75
N CYS A 161 -6.99 -0.71 -12.95
CA CYS A 161 -5.57 -1.01 -12.82
C CYS A 161 -5.10 -1.90 -14.00
N ALA A 162 -5.24 -1.38 -15.22
CA ALA A 162 -4.98 -2.13 -16.46
C ALA A 162 -3.50 -2.52 -16.62
N ARG A 163 -2.56 -1.67 -16.19
CA ARG A 163 -1.13 -1.99 -16.22
C ARG A 163 -0.77 -3.06 -15.22
N VAL A 164 -1.33 -3.00 -14.01
CA VAL A 164 -1.19 -4.08 -13.02
C VAL A 164 -1.74 -5.39 -13.59
N GLN A 165 -2.94 -5.37 -14.19
CA GLN A 165 -3.53 -6.56 -14.80
C GLN A 165 -2.64 -7.14 -15.90
N ALA A 166 -2.07 -6.29 -16.77
CA ALA A 166 -1.14 -6.72 -17.80
C ALA A 166 0.20 -7.23 -17.24
N ALA A 167 0.69 -6.65 -16.15
CA ALA A 167 1.94 -7.06 -15.51
C ALA A 167 1.81 -8.40 -14.77
N LEU A 168 0.63 -8.70 -14.20
CA LEU A 168 0.35 -10.01 -13.59
C LEU A 168 0.48 -11.16 -14.58
N GLN A 169 0.17 -10.96 -15.86
CA GLN A 169 0.36 -11.98 -16.91
C GLN A 169 1.83 -12.27 -17.23
N ARG A 170 2.77 -11.49 -16.68
CA ARG A 170 4.22 -11.61 -16.91
C ARG A 170 4.96 -12.06 -15.65
N VAL A 171 4.22 -12.37 -14.58
CA VAL A 171 4.80 -12.92 -13.36
C VAL A 171 5.37 -14.30 -13.71
N PRO A 172 6.67 -14.55 -13.42
CA PRO A 172 7.25 -15.86 -13.64
C PRO A 172 6.63 -16.89 -12.68
N GLU A 173 6.55 -18.15 -13.09
CA GLU A 173 6.08 -19.25 -12.22
C GLU A 173 6.95 -19.42 -10.97
N GLU A 174 8.23 -19.04 -11.05
CA GLU A 174 9.17 -19.08 -9.94
C GLU A 174 9.85 -17.71 -9.73
N TRP A 175 9.81 -17.22 -8.49
CA TRP A 175 10.56 -16.05 -8.06
C TRP A 175 11.96 -16.48 -7.60
N ASP A 176 12.91 -16.54 -8.53
CA ASP A 176 14.28 -16.99 -8.26
C ASP A 176 15.05 -16.05 -7.32
N SER A 177 14.71 -14.76 -7.31
CA SER A 177 15.37 -13.79 -6.45
C SER A 177 14.52 -12.56 -6.09
N ALA A 178 14.90 -11.90 -4.98
CA ALA A 178 14.37 -10.60 -4.62
C ALA A 178 14.62 -9.49 -5.67
N LYS A 179 15.52 -9.72 -6.66
CA LYS A 179 15.73 -8.78 -7.77
C LYS A 179 14.66 -8.89 -8.84
N ASP A 180 14.08 -10.07 -9.03
CA ASP A 180 13.03 -10.30 -10.04
C ASP A 180 11.74 -9.60 -9.64
N ILE A 181 11.48 -9.55 -8.33
CA ILE A 181 10.44 -8.75 -7.69
C ILE A 181 10.53 -7.28 -8.13
N LEU A 182 11.71 -6.66 -8.00
CA LEU A 182 11.92 -5.25 -8.35
C LEU A 182 11.79 -4.94 -9.85
N ASN A 183 11.74 -5.98 -10.71
CA ASN A 183 11.58 -5.81 -12.16
C ASN A 183 10.12 -5.65 -12.60
N LEU A 184 9.15 -5.95 -11.72
CA LEU A 184 7.71 -5.79 -11.96
C LEU A 184 7.13 -4.84 -10.91
N PRO A 185 7.35 -3.52 -11.04
CA PRO A 185 6.98 -2.57 -10.01
C PRO A 185 5.46 -2.48 -9.81
N GLU A 186 4.68 -2.72 -10.85
CA GLU A 186 3.21 -2.78 -10.79
C GLU A 186 2.72 -3.90 -9.87
N VAL A 187 3.25 -5.11 -10.08
CA VAL A 187 2.91 -6.30 -9.29
C VAL A 187 3.40 -6.13 -7.86
N THR A 188 4.57 -5.54 -7.69
CA THR A 188 5.15 -5.31 -6.37
C THR A 188 4.29 -4.38 -5.52
N ALA A 189 3.90 -3.23 -6.06
CA ALA A 189 3.03 -2.30 -5.38
C ALA A 189 1.67 -2.97 -5.04
N LEU A 190 1.11 -3.76 -5.96
CA LEU A 190 -0.11 -4.53 -5.71
C LEU A 190 0.07 -5.51 -4.54
N TYR A 191 1.16 -6.28 -4.52
CA TYR A 191 1.39 -7.28 -3.49
C TYR A 191 1.65 -6.66 -2.12
N TYR A 192 2.25 -5.47 -2.05
CA TYR A 192 2.37 -4.73 -0.81
C TYR A 192 1.01 -4.36 -0.22
N VAL A 193 0.12 -3.79 -1.04
CA VAL A 193 -1.20 -3.35 -0.55
C VAL A 193 -2.11 -4.54 -0.26
N LEU A 194 -2.23 -5.50 -1.18
CA LEU A 194 -3.12 -6.64 -1.00
C LEU A 194 -2.60 -7.60 0.07
N GLY A 195 -1.29 -7.87 0.13
CA GLY A 195 -0.69 -8.70 1.16
C GLY A 195 -0.92 -8.13 2.57
N ALA A 196 -0.87 -6.80 2.74
CA ALA A 196 -1.24 -6.16 3.99
C ALA A 196 -2.74 -6.27 4.29
N MET A 197 -3.60 -5.98 3.31
CA MET A 197 -5.05 -6.00 3.49
C MET A 197 -5.61 -7.40 3.77
N PHE A 198 -5.08 -8.45 3.15
CA PHE A 198 -5.49 -9.83 3.40
C PHE A 198 -5.17 -10.29 4.82
N ARG A 199 -4.04 -9.82 5.37
CA ARG A 199 -3.51 -10.26 6.67
C ARG A 199 -3.97 -9.44 7.87
N LEU A 200 -4.35 -8.18 7.67
CA LEU A 200 -4.83 -7.29 8.73
C LEU A 200 -6.37 -7.24 8.74
N PRO A 201 -7.06 -8.20 9.40
CA PRO A 201 -8.50 -8.12 9.58
C PRO A 201 -8.84 -7.03 10.61
N TYR A 202 -9.78 -6.16 10.25
CA TYR A 202 -10.60 -5.34 11.16
C TYR A 202 -9.88 -4.68 12.35
N GLY A 203 -8.73 -4.05 12.10
CA GLY A 203 -8.22 -2.99 12.94
C GLY A 203 -8.27 -1.71 12.13
N ILE A 204 -9.15 -0.77 12.51
CA ILE A 204 -8.97 0.63 12.10
C ILE A 204 -7.59 1.00 12.65
N PRO A 205 -6.57 1.30 11.83
CA PRO A 205 -5.38 1.94 12.38
C PRO A 205 -5.89 3.23 13.00
N SER A 206 -5.81 3.36 14.33
CA SER A 206 -6.14 4.63 14.95
C SER A 206 -5.25 5.67 14.28
N ARG A 207 -5.86 6.64 13.58
CA ARG A 207 -5.21 7.91 13.29
C ARG A 207 -5.06 8.68 14.60
N GLU A 208 -4.50 8.06 15.64
CA GLU A 208 -3.68 8.86 16.52
C GLU A 208 -2.69 9.54 15.58
N ALA A 209 -2.50 10.84 15.74
CA ALA A 209 -1.38 11.53 15.13
C ALA A 209 -0.16 10.78 15.65
N GLY A 210 0.24 9.74 14.94
CA GLY A 210 1.43 8.98 15.23
C GLY A 210 2.47 10.06 15.31
N ARG A 211 3.08 10.20 16.49
CA ARG A 211 4.37 10.86 16.56
C ARG A 211 5.09 10.34 15.34
N ALA A 212 5.46 11.24 14.44
CA ALA A 212 6.35 10.87 13.37
C ALA A 212 7.46 10.02 14.02
N GLU A 213 8.01 9.05 13.31
CA GLU A 213 9.26 8.42 13.74
C GLU A 213 10.40 9.47 13.69
N THR A 214 10.22 10.63 14.34
CA THR A 214 11.18 11.69 14.63
C THR A 214 12.08 11.31 15.81
N GLU A 215 11.93 10.13 16.40
CA GLU A 215 12.94 9.54 17.28
C GLU A 215 13.91 8.62 16.50
N TYR A 216 14.13 8.89 15.21
CA TYR A 216 15.33 8.41 14.52
C TYR A 216 16.46 9.43 14.75
N ASP A 217 17.20 9.26 15.83
CA ASP A 217 18.49 9.93 15.98
C ASP A 217 19.50 9.24 15.06
N ILE A 218 19.88 9.92 13.98
CA ILE A 218 20.85 9.45 12.99
C ILE A 218 22.22 9.17 13.63
N PHE A 219 22.47 9.69 14.84
CA PHE A 219 23.71 9.48 15.61
C PHE A 219 23.60 8.39 16.68
N ASN A 220 22.42 7.80 16.91
CA ASN A 220 22.26 6.75 17.92
C ASN A 220 21.18 5.73 17.53
N PRO A 221 21.46 4.84 16.58
CA PRO A 221 20.49 3.86 16.13
C PRO A 221 20.20 2.79 17.20
N PRO A 222 18.94 2.31 17.34
CA PRO A 222 18.50 1.44 18.43
C PRO A 222 19.15 0.04 18.49
N TRP A 223 20.02 -0.31 17.52
CA TRP A 223 20.79 -1.56 17.52
C TRP A 223 22.20 -1.41 18.10
N GLU A 224 22.67 -0.20 18.42
CA GLU A 224 23.86 0.00 19.25
C GLU A 224 23.52 -0.27 20.73
N LYS A 225 23.21 -1.53 21.04
CA LYS A 225 23.42 -2.00 22.42
C LYS A 225 24.93 -1.94 22.66
N LYS A 226 25.36 -0.98 23.49
CA LYS A 226 26.68 -1.00 24.10
C LYS A 226 26.92 -2.40 24.66
N LYS A 227 27.93 -3.07 24.10
CA LYS A 227 28.57 -4.19 24.77
C LYS A 227 29.29 -3.61 25.98
N ASP A 228 28.64 -3.66 27.13
CA ASP A 228 29.34 -3.68 28.41
C ASP A 228 29.78 -5.13 28.71
#